data_AF-A0A8D6XQI3-F1
#
_entry.id   AF-A0A8D6XQI3-F1
#
_cell.length_a   1.000
_cell.length_b   1.000
_cell.length_c   1.000
_cell.angle_alpha   90.00
_cell.angle_beta   90.00
_cell.angle_gamma   90.00
#
_symmetry.space_group_name_H-M   'P 1'
#
loop_
_entity.id
_entity.type
_entity.pdbx_description
1 polymer ?
#
loop_
_entity_poly.entity_id
_entity_poly.type
_entity_poly.pdbx_seq_one_letter_code
_entity_poly.pdbx_strand_id
1 'polypeptide(L)'
;MTIGNAIIGNVFHNGNVGLMNNAFSTFFITGIFICSWDLLTKGLRDKSYKELIQGFGVFLLPILSSIPVVDLAGINETPHANPIVVQIVAFILSLVPSILIAEGSFMMVILGLLFYIFRTNRIVQIIVLAIISVIAHLFDPTTVQWMMIFAAIPMYFYNGERGSGNKNFFYIFYPAHIYLLWILASFFR
;
A
#
# COMPACT_ATOMS: atom_id res chain seq x y z
N MET A 1 -1.99 -12.47 -1.18
CA MET A 1 -2.12 -11.99 -2.56
C MET A 1 -1.01 -12.56 -3.44
N THR A 2 0.27 -12.33 -3.13
CA THR A 2 1.43 -12.74 -3.97
C THR A 2 1.34 -14.14 -4.60
N ILE A 3 1.06 -15.18 -3.80
CA ILE A 3 0.93 -16.56 -4.31
C ILE A 3 -0.25 -16.69 -5.29
N GLY A 4 -1.40 -16.10 -4.94
CA GLY A 4 -2.58 -16.11 -5.82
C GLY A 4 -2.35 -15.32 -7.10
N ASN A 5 -1.68 -14.15 -7.01
CA ASN A 5 -1.28 -13.38 -8.18
C ASN A 5 -0.37 -14.20 -9.11
N ALA A 6 0.61 -14.93 -8.55
CA ALA A 6 1.50 -15.79 -9.32
C ALA A 6 0.76 -16.97 -9.98
N ILE A 7 -0.15 -17.63 -9.28
CA ILE A 7 -0.93 -18.74 -9.83
C ILE A 7 -1.86 -18.24 -10.93
N ILE A 8 -2.71 -17.25 -10.63
CA ILE A 8 -3.72 -16.75 -11.57
C ILE A 8 -3.07 -16.06 -12.77
N GLY A 9 -2.00 -15.29 -12.55
CA GLY A 9 -1.26 -14.60 -13.62
C GLY A 9 -0.55 -15.56 -14.58
N ASN A 10 -0.11 -16.73 -14.12
CA ASN A 10 0.47 -17.77 -14.98
C ASN A 10 -0.60 -18.57 -15.76
N VAL A 11 -1.83 -18.66 -15.23
CA VAL A 11 -2.92 -19.42 -15.88
C VAL A 11 -3.66 -18.53 -16.89
N PHE A 12 -3.97 -17.29 -16.53
CA PHE A 12 -4.74 -16.34 -17.34
C PHE A 12 -3.86 -15.16 -17.75
N HIS A 13 -3.51 -15.11 -19.03
CA HIS A 13 -2.60 -14.11 -19.57
C HIS A 13 -3.36 -12.90 -20.10
N ASN A 14 -2.95 -11.71 -19.66
CA ASN A 14 -3.44 -10.43 -20.16
C ASN A 14 -2.30 -9.68 -20.86
N GLY A 15 -1.77 -10.25 -21.96
CA GLY A 15 -0.71 -9.65 -22.78
C GLY A 15 0.50 -9.21 -21.95
N ASN A 16 0.95 -7.97 -22.11
CA ASN A 16 2.09 -7.41 -21.36
C ASN A 16 1.71 -6.86 -19.97
N VAL A 17 0.46 -7.04 -19.52
CA VAL A 17 0.03 -6.57 -18.20
C VAL A 17 0.26 -7.68 -17.19
N GLY A 18 0.89 -7.36 -16.06
CA GLY A 18 1.09 -8.28 -14.93
C GLY A 18 0.10 -8.04 -13.79
N LEU A 19 -0.28 -9.11 -13.09
CA LEU A 19 -1.16 -9.03 -11.92
C LEU A 19 -0.35 -8.68 -10.66
N MET A 20 -0.29 -7.39 -10.31
CA MET A 20 0.59 -6.89 -9.24
C MET A 20 -0.14 -6.25 -8.04
N ASN A 21 -1.48 -6.22 -8.01
CA ASN A 21 -2.24 -5.57 -6.94
C ASN A 21 -2.07 -6.26 -5.58
N ASN A 22 -1.88 -5.45 -4.53
CA ASN A 22 -1.69 -5.90 -3.15
C ASN A 22 -1.88 -4.78 -2.11
N ALA A 23 -3.12 -4.38 -1.82
CA ALA A 23 -3.39 -3.28 -0.87
C ALA A 23 -2.94 -3.62 0.56
N PHE A 24 -2.78 -4.90 0.89
CA PHE A 24 -2.28 -5.34 2.18
C PHE A 24 -0.85 -4.88 2.45
N SER A 25 0.02 -4.75 1.42
CA SER A 25 1.36 -4.19 1.61
C SER A 25 1.26 -2.74 2.07
N THR A 26 0.41 -1.94 1.42
CA THR A 26 0.16 -0.54 1.78
C THR A 26 -0.36 -0.40 3.21
N PHE A 27 -1.34 -1.23 3.62
CA PHE A 27 -1.86 -1.20 5.00
C PHE A 27 -0.80 -1.61 6.02
N PHE A 28 0.00 -2.62 5.71
CA PHE A 28 1.06 -3.08 6.60
C PHE A 28 2.13 -2.00 6.79
N ILE A 29 2.60 -1.39 5.71
CA ILE A 29 3.59 -0.30 5.75
C ILE A 29 3.01 0.91 6.49
N THR A 30 1.75 1.27 6.21
CA THR A 30 1.04 2.33 6.96
C THR A 30 1.00 2.02 8.46
N GLY A 31 0.73 0.77 8.84
CA GLY A 31 0.77 0.31 10.23
C GLY A 31 2.15 0.49 10.88
N ILE A 32 3.23 0.20 10.15
CA ILE A 32 4.60 0.44 10.61
C ILE A 32 4.84 1.94 10.88
N PHE A 33 4.40 2.81 9.96
CA PHE A 33 4.50 4.26 10.15
C PHE A 33 3.64 4.77 11.31
N ILE A 34 2.47 4.21 11.53
CA ILE A 34 1.62 4.51 12.69
C ILE A 34 2.33 4.11 14.00
N CYS A 35 2.89 2.91 14.07
CA CYS A 35 3.68 2.46 15.23
C CYS A 35 4.88 3.38 15.49
N SER A 36 5.59 3.78 14.42
CA SER A 36 6.67 4.74 14.52
C SER A 36 6.20 6.08 15.09
N TRP A 37 5.09 6.63 14.57
CA TRP A 37 4.51 7.88 15.04
C TRP A 37 4.13 7.81 16.53
N ASP A 38 3.51 6.72 16.98
CA ASP A 38 3.14 6.54 18.38
C ASP A 38 4.37 6.47 19.29
N LEU A 39 5.42 5.75 18.88
CA LEU A 39 6.70 5.68 19.61
C LEU A 39 7.39 7.03 19.69
N LEU A 40 7.44 7.77 18.58
CA LEU A 40 8.03 9.12 18.53
C LEU A 40 7.25 10.09 19.42
N THR A 41 5.92 10.09 19.32
CA THR A 41 5.05 10.94 20.15
C THR A 41 5.21 10.62 21.63
N LYS A 42 5.25 9.32 21.98
CA LYS A 42 5.50 8.86 23.35
C LYS A 42 6.88 9.27 23.84
N GLY A 43 7.92 9.07 23.04
CA GLY A 43 9.30 9.44 23.38
C GLY A 43 9.47 10.95 23.59
N LEU A 44 8.81 11.79 22.77
CA LEU A 44 8.79 13.24 22.95
C LEU A 44 8.04 13.66 24.23
N ARG A 45 6.88 13.06 24.49
CA ARG A 45 6.07 13.38 25.68
C ARG A 45 6.76 12.96 26.98
N ASP A 46 7.28 11.74 27.00
CA ASP A 46 7.86 11.12 28.20
C ASP A 46 9.37 11.43 28.32
N LYS A 47 9.93 12.26 27.40
CA LYS A 47 11.36 12.59 27.25
C LYS A 47 12.28 11.38 27.26
N SER A 48 11.79 10.24 26.78
CA SER A 48 12.56 9.00 26.77
C SER A 48 13.31 8.84 25.45
N TYR A 49 14.64 8.79 25.55
CA TYR A 49 15.52 8.62 24.40
C TYR A 49 15.39 7.25 23.74
N LYS A 50 15.06 6.21 24.51
CA LYS A 50 14.90 4.84 24.00
C LYS A 50 13.72 4.74 23.03
N GLU A 51 12.56 5.25 23.41
CA GLU A 51 11.35 5.29 22.58
C GLU A 51 11.56 6.15 21.33
N LEU A 52 12.31 7.25 21.43
CA LEU A 52 12.68 8.06 20.27
C LEU A 52 13.53 7.27 19.28
N ILE A 53 14.61 6.63 19.73
CA ILE A 53 15.46 5.81 18.85
C ILE A 53 14.64 4.68 18.22
N GLN A 54 13.81 3.99 18.99
CA GLN A 54 12.94 2.93 18.47
C GLN A 54 11.96 3.48 17.42
N GLY A 55 11.33 4.62 17.69
CA GLY A 55 10.43 5.28 16.76
C GLY A 55 11.12 5.65 15.44
N PHE A 56 12.32 6.21 15.50
CA PHE A 56 13.15 6.50 14.32
C PHE A 56 13.59 5.23 13.60
N GLY A 57 13.99 4.18 14.32
CA GLY A 57 14.35 2.90 13.73
C GLY A 57 13.19 2.26 12.96
N VAL A 58 11.99 2.26 13.54
CA VAL A 58 10.77 1.76 12.90
C VAL A 58 10.35 2.66 11.73
N PHE A 59 10.55 3.98 11.81
CA PHE A 59 10.30 4.91 10.70
C PHE A 59 11.18 4.60 9.48
N LEU A 60 12.47 4.38 9.73
CA LEU A 60 13.46 4.14 8.69
C LEU A 60 13.36 2.73 8.11
N LEU A 61 12.78 1.78 8.83
CA LEU A 61 12.68 0.39 8.39
C LEU A 61 12.08 0.27 6.97
N PRO A 62 10.90 0.82 6.63
CA PRO A 62 10.38 0.70 5.27
C PRO A 62 11.19 1.43 4.19
N ILE A 63 11.86 2.52 4.56
CA ILE A 63 12.65 3.35 3.65
C ILE A 63 13.95 2.62 3.31
N LEU A 64 14.69 2.17 4.33
CA LEU A 64 15.94 1.43 4.15
C LEU A 64 15.71 0.07 3.48
N SER A 65 14.57 -0.57 3.78
CA SER A 65 14.12 -1.80 3.10
C SER A 65 13.89 -1.62 1.60
N SER A 66 13.79 -0.39 1.11
CA SER A 66 13.62 -0.10 -0.32
C SER A 66 14.91 -0.24 -1.12
N ILE A 67 16.08 -0.06 -0.49
CA ILE A 67 17.40 -0.19 -1.14
C ILE A 67 17.60 -1.61 -1.71
N PRO A 68 17.50 -2.69 -0.91
CA PRO A 68 17.65 -4.04 -1.46
C PRO A 68 16.55 -4.37 -2.47
N VAL A 69 15.36 -3.78 -2.35
CA VAL A 69 14.29 -3.99 -3.35
C VAL A 69 14.68 -3.44 -4.70
N VAL A 70 15.29 -2.24 -4.78
CA VAL A 70 15.76 -1.66 -6.05
C VAL A 70 16.90 -2.49 -6.63
N ASP A 71 17.88 -2.85 -5.80
CA ASP A 71 19.06 -3.61 -6.24
C ASP A 71 18.66 -5.00 -6.77
N LEU A 72 17.79 -5.71 -6.04
CA LEU A 72 17.33 -7.04 -6.45
C LEU A 72 16.31 -6.97 -7.60
N ALA A 73 15.52 -5.89 -7.71
CA ALA A 73 14.64 -5.70 -8.87
C ALA A 73 15.44 -5.53 -10.16
N GLY A 74 16.63 -4.92 -10.11
CA GLY A 74 17.54 -4.83 -11.25
C GLY A 74 17.99 -6.20 -11.79
N ILE A 75 17.96 -7.26 -10.98
CA ILE A 75 18.26 -8.63 -11.42
C ILE A 75 17.17 -9.15 -12.38
N ASN A 76 15.91 -8.72 -12.20
CA ASN A 76 14.79 -9.16 -13.05
C ASN A 76 14.88 -8.61 -14.48
N GLU A 77 15.56 -7.49 -14.67
CA GLU A 77 15.79 -6.86 -15.98
C GLU A 77 16.97 -7.50 -16.74
N THR A 78 17.69 -8.45 -16.12
CA THR A 78 18.84 -9.09 -16.78
C THR A 78 18.37 -10.18 -17.77
N PRO A 79 18.70 -10.09 -19.08
CA PRO A 79 18.17 -10.98 -20.12
C PRO A 79 18.52 -12.48 -19.99
N HIS A 80 19.40 -12.83 -19.05
CA HIS A 80 19.93 -14.19 -18.86
C HIS A 80 19.81 -14.70 -17.42
N ALA A 81 19.03 -14.05 -16.55
CA ALA A 81 18.80 -14.57 -15.21
C ALA A 81 18.03 -15.89 -15.24
N ASN A 82 18.40 -16.81 -14.35
CA ASN A 82 17.67 -18.06 -14.17
C ASN A 82 16.25 -17.74 -13.65
N PRO A 83 15.17 -18.20 -14.33
CA PRO A 83 13.79 -17.94 -13.93
C PRO A 83 13.48 -18.31 -12.48
N ILE A 84 14.11 -19.37 -11.96
CA ILE A 84 13.94 -19.81 -10.56
C ILE A 84 14.53 -18.79 -9.59
N VAL A 85 15.69 -18.23 -9.92
CA VAL A 85 16.36 -17.22 -9.09
C VAL A 85 15.52 -15.94 -9.05
N VAL A 86 15.00 -15.51 -10.19
CA VAL A 86 14.07 -14.37 -10.31
C VAL A 86 12.82 -14.57 -9.43
N GLN A 87 12.22 -15.77 -9.45
CA GLN A 87 11.05 -16.08 -8.63
C GLN A 87 11.37 -16.09 -7.13
N ILE A 88 12.50 -16.67 -6.72
CA ILE A 88 12.94 -16.67 -5.31
C ILE A 88 13.19 -15.24 -4.84
N VAL A 89 13.88 -14.44 -5.65
CA VAL A 89 14.15 -13.03 -5.37
C VAL A 89 12.84 -12.26 -5.23
N ALA A 90 11.93 -12.37 -6.19
CA ALA A 90 10.63 -11.69 -6.15
C ALA A 90 9.80 -12.10 -4.93
N PHE A 91 9.85 -13.38 -4.52
CA PHE A 91 9.18 -13.86 -3.33
C PHE A 91 9.77 -13.23 -2.06
N ILE A 92 11.09 -13.21 -1.92
CA ILE A 92 11.79 -12.58 -0.79
C ILE A 92 11.44 -11.09 -0.72
N LEU A 93 11.49 -10.38 -1.85
CA LEU A 93 11.15 -8.97 -1.92
C LEU A 93 9.69 -8.70 -1.51
N SER A 94 8.77 -9.62 -1.79
CA SER A 94 7.37 -9.47 -1.39
C SER A 94 7.14 -9.54 0.13
N LEU A 95 8.11 -10.06 0.89
CA LEU A 95 8.06 -10.13 2.35
C LEU A 95 8.69 -8.90 3.02
N VAL A 96 9.45 -8.12 2.25
CA VAL A 96 10.15 -6.94 2.75
C VAL A 96 9.17 -5.76 2.79
N PRO A 97 9.03 -5.05 3.94
CA PRO A 97 8.08 -3.95 4.08
C PRO A 97 8.61 -2.68 3.41
N SER A 98 8.80 -2.69 2.09
CA SER A 98 9.34 -1.55 1.34
C SER A 98 8.25 -0.59 0.89
N ILE A 99 8.51 0.72 1.05
CA ILE A 99 7.58 1.77 0.61
C ILE A 99 7.33 1.74 -0.91
N LEU A 100 8.25 1.17 -1.69
CA LEU A 100 8.14 1.05 -3.14
C LEU A 100 7.12 -0.01 -3.59
N ILE A 101 6.82 -0.98 -2.73
CA ILE A 101 5.88 -2.08 -3.02
C ILE A 101 4.45 -1.72 -2.54
N ALA A 102 4.26 -0.50 -2.01
CA ALA A 102 2.93 -0.02 -1.64
C ALA A 102 2.08 0.18 -2.91
N GLU A 103 0.91 -0.47 -2.94
CA GLU A 103 -0.10 -0.20 -3.95
C GLU A 103 -0.60 1.25 -3.83
N GLY A 104 -0.62 1.95 -4.97
CA GLY A 104 -0.96 3.36 -5.05
C GLY A 104 0.16 4.31 -4.65
N SER A 105 1.42 3.85 -4.66
CA SER A 105 2.61 4.65 -4.33
C SER A 105 2.72 5.01 -2.83
N PHE A 106 3.87 5.59 -2.46
CA PHE A 106 4.14 6.11 -1.11
C PHE A 106 3.09 7.15 -0.65
N MET A 107 2.41 7.81 -1.60
CA MET A 107 1.34 8.76 -1.30
C MET A 107 0.19 8.13 -0.51
N MET A 108 -0.18 6.88 -0.79
CA MET A 108 -1.25 6.18 -0.06
C MET A 108 -0.85 5.83 1.37
N VAL A 109 0.43 5.55 1.59
CA VAL A 109 0.99 5.34 2.92
C VAL A 109 0.94 6.64 3.73
N ILE A 110 1.35 7.76 3.12
CA ILE A 110 1.27 9.09 3.75
C ILE A 110 -0.19 9.43 4.08
N LEU A 111 -1.11 9.23 3.15
CA LEU A 111 -2.53 9.46 3.39
C LEU A 111 -3.04 8.66 4.60
N GLY A 112 -2.74 7.37 4.66
CA GLY A 112 -3.14 6.51 5.76
C GLY A 112 -2.57 6.97 7.11
N LEU A 113 -1.30 7.38 7.13
CA LEU A 113 -0.67 7.95 8.32
C LEU A 113 -1.35 9.26 8.75
N LEU A 114 -1.60 10.18 7.82
CA LEU A 114 -2.27 11.46 8.11
C LEU A 114 -3.71 11.25 8.59
N PHE A 115 -4.43 10.27 8.03
CA PHE A 115 -5.75 9.88 8.53
C PHE A 115 -5.69 9.38 9.96
N TYR A 116 -4.65 8.64 10.34
CA TYR A 116 -4.45 8.19 11.71
C TYR A 116 -4.12 9.36 12.67
N ILE A 117 -3.23 10.26 12.26
CA ILE A 117 -2.84 11.43 13.06
C ILE A 117 -4.05 12.34 13.29
N PHE A 118 -4.82 12.63 12.26
CA PHE A 118 -6.00 13.50 12.31
C PHE A 118 -7.32 12.74 12.52
N ARG A 119 -7.28 11.54 13.10
CA ARG A 119 -8.46 10.68 13.29
C ARG A 119 -9.61 11.32 14.08
N THR A 120 -9.32 12.35 14.87
CA THR A 120 -10.32 13.09 15.65
C THR A 120 -11.00 14.21 14.87
N ASN A 121 -10.37 14.71 13.80
CA ASN A 121 -10.88 15.83 13.01
C ASN A 121 -11.12 15.41 11.56
N ARG A 122 -12.38 15.10 11.28
CA ARG A 122 -12.81 14.62 9.97
C ARG A 122 -12.66 15.64 8.85
N ILE A 123 -12.88 16.92 9.13
CA ILE A 123 -12.71 17.98 8.13
C ILE A 123 -11.25 18.02 7.68
N VAL A 124 -10.30 17.86 8.61
CA VAL A 124 -8.88 17.75 8.28
C VAL A 124 -8.60 16.51 7.43
N GLN A 125 -9.20 15.35 7.73
CA GLN A 125 -9.05 14.17 6.89
C GLN A 125 -9.56 14.40 5.46
N ILE A 126 -10.71 15.07 5.29
CA ILE A 126 -11.26 15.42 3.97
C ILE A 126 -10.33 16.39 3.23
N ILE A 127 -9.79 17.40 3.92
CA ILE A 127 -8.83 18.34 3.33
C ILE A 127 -7.56 17.61 2.88
N VAL A 128 -7.00 16.73 3.72
CA VAL A 128 -5.83 15.92 3.39
C VAL A 128 -6.11 15.04 2.16
N LEU A 129 -7.27 14.38 2.12
CA LEU A 129 -7.71 13.58 0.98
C LEU A 129 -7.76 14.43 -0.30
N ALA A 130 -8.37 15.62 -0.24
CA ALA A 130 -8.48 16.51 -1.38
C ALA A 130 -7.10 16.97 -1.88
N ILE A 131 -6.20 17.37 -0.97
CA ILE A 131 -4.83 17.77 -1.33
C ILE A 131 -4.10 16.61 -2.02
N ILE A 132 -4.14 15.41 -1.46
CA ILE A 132 -3.46 14.24 -2.04
C ILE A 132 -4.08 13.87 -3.39
N SER A 133 -5.40 14.01 -3.55
CA SER A 133 -6.09 13.79 -4.83
C SER A 133 -5.63 14.77 -5.92
N VAL A 134 -5.50 16.05 -5.57
CA VAL A 134 -4.99 17.09 -6.48
C VAL A 134 -3.54 16.80 -6.84
N ILE A 135 -2.69 16.45 -5.86
CA ILE A 135 -1.30 16.05 -6.12
C ILE A 135 -1.26 14.85 -7.08
N ALA A 136 -2.06 13.81 -6.85
CA ALA A 136 -2.13 12.66 -7.74
C ALA A 136 -2.51 13.06 -9.17
N HIS A 137 -3.47 13.97 -9.34
CA HIS A 137 -3.86 14.49 -10.66
C HIS A 137 -2.72 15.29 -11.33
N LEU A 138 -1.97 16.08 -10.57
CA LEU A 138 -0.86 16.87 -11.10
C LEU A 138 0.34 16.01 -11.51
N PHE A 139 0.59 14.90 -10.82
CA PHE A 139 1.65 13.96 -11.15
C PHE A 139 1.30 13.10 -12.36
N ASP A 140 0.08 12.56 -12.41
CA ASP A 140 -0.41 11.79 -13.55
C ASP A 140 -1.94 11.91 -13.70
N PRO A 141 -2.41 12.84 -14.57
CA PRO A 141 -3.84 13.06 -14.76
C PRO A 141 -4.53 11.92 -15.51
N THR A 142 -3.78 11.02 -16.14
CA THR A 142 -4.35 9.89 -16.90
C THR A 142 -4.75 8.73 -16.01
N THR A 143 -4.21 8.67 -14.78
CA THR A 143 -4.57 7.65 -13.80
C THR A 143 -5.93 7.94 -13.17
N VAL A 144 -6.59 6.88 -12.70
CA VAL A 144 -7.84 7.00 -11.92
C VAL A 144 -7.60 7.37 -10.45
N GLN A 145 -6.34 7.54 -10.02
CA GLN A 145 -6.00 7.67 -8.60
C GLN A 145 -6.58 8.95 -7.97
N TRP A 146 -6.60 10.06 -8.71
CA TRP A 146 -7.17 11.33 -8.24
C TRP A 146 -8.67 11.24 -7.90
N MET A 147 -9.39 10.26 -8.47
CA MET A 147 -10.82 10.07 -8.22
C MET A 147 -11.11 9.66 -6.77
N MET A 148 -10.08 9.33 -5.98
CA MET A 148 -10.22 9.13 -4.53
C MET A 148 -10.85 10.34 -3.81
N ILE A 149 -10.82 11.55 -4.39
CA ILE A 149 -11.52 12.74 -3.88
C ILE A 149 -13.01 12.49 -3.63
N PHE A 150 -13.65 11.61 -4.40
CA PHE A 150 -15.07 11.30 -4.23
C PHE A 150 -15.36 10.60 -2.90
N ALA A 151 -14.36 10.01 -2.23
CA ALA A 151 -14.50 9.49 -0.88
C ALA A 151 -14.81 10.59 0.16
N ALA A 152 -14.59 11.87 -0.17
CA ALA A 152 -15.00 12.99 0.68
C ALA A 152 -16.51 12.99 0.97
N ILE A 153 -17.34 12.55 0.02
CA ILE A 153 -18.81 12.51 0.17
C ILE A 153 -19.20 11.56 1.31
N PRO A 154 -18.91 10.24 1.26
CA PRO A 154 -19.25 9.33 2.35
C PRO A 154 -18.50 9.66 3.64
N MET A 155 -17.27 10.20 3.56
CA MET A 155 -16.56 10.67 4.75
C MET A 155 -17.36 11.77 5.46
N TYR A 156 -17.84 12.79 4.75
CA TYR A 156 -18.60 13.90 5.34
C TYR A 156 -19.87 13.42 6.06
N PHE A 157 -20.60 12.48 5.45
CA PHE A 157 -21.83 11.91 6.01
C PHE A 157 -21.61 10.79 7.04
N TYR A 158 -20.36 10.41 7.33
CA TYR A 158 -20.09 9.38 8.32
C TYR A 158 -20.60 9.81 9.70
N ASN A 159 -21.24 8.93 10.45
CA ASN A 159 -21.79 9.25 11.78
C ASN A 159 -20.77 9.07 12.92
N GLY A 160 -19.57 8.55 12.63
CA GLY A 160 -18.54 8.28 13.62
C GLY A 160 -18.64 6.91 14.29
N GLU A 161 -19.72 6.16 14.04
CA GLU A 161 -19.89 4.81 14.56
C GLU A 161 -19.30 3.78 13.61
N ARG A 162 -18.57 2.82 14.16
CA ARG A 162 -18.06 1.70 13.37
C ARG A 162 -19.25 0.88 12.84
N GLY A 163 -19.30 0.66 11.53
CA GLY A 163 -20.29 -0.23 10.92
C GLY A 163 -20.17 -1.69 11.39
N SER A 164 -21.03 -2.57 10.88
CA SER A 164 -21.18 -3.99 11.30
C SER A 164 -19.92 -4.87 11.22
N GLY A 165 -18.81 -4.33 10.69
CA GLY A 165 -17.47 -4.84 10.99
C GLY A 165 -17.20 -6.25 10.44
N ASN A 166 -17.80 -6.63 9.31
CA ASN A 166 -17.58 -7.93 8.70
C ASN A 166 -16.17 -8.03 8.07
N LYS A 167 -15.17 -8.30 8.92
CA LYS A 167 -13.76 -8.44 8.52
C LYS A 167 -13.58 -9.54 7.46
N ASN A 168 -14.30 -10.65 7.58
CA ASN A 168 -14.14 -11.80 6.70
C ASN A 168 -14.59 -11.44 5.28
N PHE A 169 -15.65 -10.63 5.15
CA PHE A 169 -16.08 -10.13 3.85
C PHE A 169 -14.94 -9.39 3.16
N PHE A 170 -14.27 -8.45 3.83
CA PHE A 170 -13.16 -7.69 3.23
C PHE A 170 -12.01 -8.59 2.77
N TYR A 171 -11.54 -9.51 3.64
CA TYR A 171 -10.39 -10.37 3.35
C TYR A 171 -10.64 -11.39 2.24
N ILE A 172 -11.90 -11.79 2.01
CA ILE A 172 -12.28 -12.69 0.92
C ILE A 172 -12.60 -11.90 -0.35
N PHE A 173 -13.41 -10.85 -0.22
CA PHE A 173 -13.86 -10.03 -1.33
C PHE A 173 -12.69 -9.35 -2.05
N TYR A 174 -11.72 -8.79 -1.31
CA TYR A 174 -10.63 -8.04 -1.92
C TYR A 174 -9.80 -8.89 -2.91
N PRO A 175 -9.26 -10.06 -2.52
CA PRO A 175 -8.62 -10.95 -3.49
C PRO A 175 -9.56 -11.43 -4.60
N ALA A 176 -10.79 -11.81 -4.24
CA ALA A 176 -11.72 -12.46 -5.16
C ALA A 176 -12.14 -11.56 -6.32
N HIS A 177 -12.49 -10.29 -6.06
CA HIS A 177 -12.92 -9.39 -7.14
C HIS A 177 -11.76 -9.02 -8.08
N ILE A 178 -10.53 -8.86 -7.56
CA ILE A 178 -9.35 -8.62 -8.39
C ILE A 178 -9.09 -9.82 -9.33
N TYR A 179 -9.13 -11.05 -8.80
CA TYR A 179 -8.93 -12.24 -9.63
C TYR A 179 -10.07 -12.44 -10.63
N LEU A 180 -11.31 -12.18 -10.23
CA LEU A 180 -12.47 -12.26 -11.12
C LEU A 180 -12.34 -11.26 -12.27
N LEU A 181 -12.00 -9.99 -12.00
CA LEU A 181 -11.77 -8.99 -13.04
C LEU A 181 -10.60 -9.36 -13.95
N TRP A 182 -9.51 -9.91 -13.39
CA TRP A 182 -8.37 -10.39 -14.17
C TRP A 182 -8.75 -11.51 -15.15
N ILE A 183 -9.47 -12.52 -14.66
CA ILE A 183 -9.94 -13.65 -15.45
C ILE A 183 -10.91 -13.17 -16.53
N LEU A 184 -11.87 -12.31 -16.18
CA LEU A 184 -12.80 -11.74 -17.16
C LEU A 184 -12.05 -10.97 -18.25
N ALA A 185 -11.09 -10.11 -17.87
CA ALA A 185 -10.28 -9.37 -18.84
C ALA A 185 -9.54 -10.28 -19.82
N SER A 186 -9.14 -11.50 -19.39
CA SER A 186 -8.45 -12.45 -20.26
C SER A 186 -9.35 -13.08 -21.32
N PHE A 187 -10.68 -13.06 -21.13
CA PHE A 187 -11.65 -13.51 -22.13
C PHE A 187 -12.05 -12.44 -23.14
N PHE A 188 -11.86 -11.16 -22.81
CA PHE A 188 -12.21 -10.02 -23.67
C PHE A 188 -11.01 -9.48 -24.46
N ARG A 189 -9.89 -10.21 -24.48
CA ARG A 189 -8.68 -9.89 -25.25
C ARG A 189 -8.51 -10.79 -26.45
#